data_AF-A0A3N5G559-F1
#
_entry.id   AF-A0A3N5G559-F1
#
_cell.length_a   1.000
_cell.length_b   1.000
_cell.length_c   1.000
_cell.angle_alpha   90.00
_cell.angle_beta   90.00
_cell.angle_gamma   90.00
#
_symmetry.space_group_name_H-M   'P 1'
#
loop_
_entity.id
_entity.type
_entity.pdbx_description
1 polymer ?
#
loop_
_entity_poly.entity_id
_entity_poly.type
_entity_poly.pdbx_seq_one_letter_code
_entity_poly.pdbx_strand_id
1 'polypeptide(L)'
;MLADRTLRKLAQLRLLERLALREEALQQAFATLGLTDLYPALYTLGPIGIEIATGRHDVPPPGGYQGYTLARVLHDVITNEIVLRLAAAIGARGWQVEWLGKYEATLTDQAQKQTLLEPDALLRFHRDGQEGAFLLEYHNEDRQTRAAGKVEKYETAFNEGNWRERWEVETFPPVLVVFWQPIVGTGYHSATYGKRLHCTYYGKTLQAVLDGKLNGWINVSTKEALPILPPEQQE
;
A
#
# COMPACT_ATOMS: atom_id res chain seq x y z
N MET A 1 -5.33 15.65 11.33
CA MET A 1 -4.76 16.35 10.15
C MET A 1 -4.30 17.75 10.55
N LEU A 2 -3.14 18.19 10.05
CA LEU A 2 -2.67 19.56 10.27
C LEU A 2 -3.47 20.54 9.39
N ALA A 3 -3.75 21.74 9.92
CA ALA A 3 -4.39 22.80 9.13
C ALA A 3 -3.45 23.31 8.02
N ASP A 4 -4.00 23.67 6.85
CA ASP A 4 -3.23 24.15 5.69
C ASP A 4 -2.34 25.37 6.03
N ARG A 5 -2.81 26.26 6.90
CA ARG A 5 -2.00 27.39 7.41
C ARG A 5 -0.73 26.91 8.11
N THR A 6 -0.82 25.84 8.89
CA THR A 6 0.32 25.24 9.59
C THR A 6 1.28 24.61 8.59
N LEU A 7 0.78 23.86 7.60
CA LEU A 7 1.60 23.29 6.54
C LEU A 7 2.36 24.35 5.75
N ARG A 8 1.69 25.45 5.36
CA ARG A 8 2.35 26.60 4.69
C ARG A 8 3.43 27.23 5.56
N LYS A 9 3.18 27.40 6.86
CA LYS A 9 4.19 27.94 7.80
C LYS A 9 5.40 27.01 7.91
N LEU A 10 5.19 25.71 8.04
CA LEU A 10 6.27 24.73 8.07
C LEU A 10 7.08 24.73 6.75
N ALA A 11 6.40 24.86 5.62
CA ALA A 11 7.07 25.00 4.32
C ALA A 11 7.90 26.30 4.21
N GLN A 12 7.40 27.43 4.73
CA GLN A 12 8.15 28.68 4.81
C GLN A 12 9.40 28.56 5.69
N LEU A 13 9.32 27.77 6.76
CA LEU A 13 10.44 27.43 7.62
C LEU A 13 11.39 26.39 7.02
N ARG A 14 11.14 25.93 5.77
CA ARG A 14 11.88 24.85 5.08
C ARG A 14 11.89 23.52 5.84
N LEU A 15 10.89 23.32 6.71
CA LEU A 15 10.66 22.04 7.39
C LEU A 15 9.86 21.05 6.53
N LEU A 16 9.10 21.59 5.58
CA LEU A 16 8.41 20.84 4.54
C LEU A 16 8.78 21.44 3.19
N GLU A 17 8.72 20.61 2.15
CA GLU A 17 8.74 21.07 0.78
C GLU A 17 7.30 21.10 0.24
N ARG A 18 6.95 22.18 -0.45
CA ARG A 18 5.62 22.37 -1.04
C ARG A 18 5.73 22.31 -2.55
N LEU A 19 5.23 21.22 -3.12
CA LEU A 19 5.14 21.01 -4.56
C LEU A 19 3.80 21.55 -5.05
N ALA A 20 3.83 22.64 -5.80
CA ALA A 20 2.64 23.22 -6.40
C ALA A 20 2.25 22.42 -7.65
N LEU A 21 1.10 21.77 -7.62
CA LEU A 21 0.63 20.94 -8.72
C LEU A 21 -0.28 21.79 -9.62
N ARG A 22 0.35 22.58 -10.49
CA ARG A 22 -0.33 23.58 -11.34
C ARG A 22 -0.61 23.12 -12.77
N GLU A 23 -0.08 21.99 -13.19
CA GLU A 23 -0.33 21.48 -14.55
C GLU A 23 -1.78 21.01 -14.65
N GLU A 24 -2.45 21.34 -15.75
CA GLU A 24 -3.87 21.01 -15.94
C GLU A 24 -4.12 19.49 -15.89
N ALA A 25 -3.18 18.70 -16.42
CA ALA A 25 -3.21 17.24 -16.31
C ALA A 25 -3.13 16.75 -14.85
N LEU A 26 -2.41 17.46 -13.97
CA LEU A 26 -2.38 17.18 -12.53
C LEU A 26 -3.74 17.44 -11.91
N GLN A 27 -4.34 18.59 -12.20
CA GLN A 27 -5.64 18.96 -11.62
C GLN A 27 -6.74 17.99 -12.04
N GLN A 28 -6.73 17.52 -13.29
CA GLN A 28 -7.66 16.49 -13.77
C GLN A 28 -7.46 15.15 -13.05
N ALA A 29 -6.21 14.72 -12.85
CA ALA A 29 -5.91 13.50 -12.09
C ALA A 29 -6.34 13.62 -10.62
N PHE A 30 -6.17 14.77 -9.98
CA PHE A 30 -6.65 14.98 -8.60
C PHE A 30 -8.18 15.00 -8.52
N ALA A 31 -8.84 15.62 -9.50
CA ALA A 31 -10.29 15.65 -9.57
C ALA A 31 -10.88 14.24 -9.71
N THR A 32 -10.24 13.33 -10.46
CA THR A 32 -10.69 11.94 -10.53
C THR A 32 -10.55 11.24 -9.18
N LEU A 33 -9.53 11.56 -8.37
CA LEU A 33 -9.35 11.13 -6.97
C LEU A 33 -10.34 11.76 -5.97
N GLY A 34 -11.27 12.62 -6.43
CA GLY A 34 -12.18 13.36 -5.55
C GLY A 34 -11.50 14.52 -4.80
N LEU A 35 -10.27 14.87 -5.16
CA LEU A 35 -9.52 15.99 -4.60
C LEU A 35 -9.79 17.24 -5.46
N THR A 36 -10.80 18.01 -5.08
CA THR A 36 -11.36 19.12 -5.88
C THR A 36 -10.76 20.50 -5.54
N ASP A 37 -9.68 20.55 -4.78
CA ASP A 37 -9.01 21.80 -4.48
C ASP A 37 -8.53 22.49 -5.77
N LEU A 38 -8.88 23.77 -5.93
CA LEU A 38 -8.50 24.60 -7.09
C LEU A 38 -6.98 24.69 -7.32
N TYR A 39 -6.18 24.46 -6.27
CA TYR A 39 -4.73 24.52 -6.30
C TYR A 39 -4.13 23.45 -5.37
N PRO A 40 -4.18 22.16 -5.75
CA PRO A 40 -3.66 21.11 -4.91
C PRO A 40 -2.16 21.33 -4.71
N ALA A 41 -1.71 21.18 -3.47
CA ALA A 41 -0.31 21.26 -3.11
C ALA A 41 0.05 19.97 -2.37
N LEU A 42 1.08 19.29 -2.86
CA LEU A 42 1.67 18.18 -2.14
C LEU A 42 2.74 18.72 -1.21
N TYR A 43 2.60 18.44 0.07
CA TYR A 43 3.65 18.72 1.05
C TYR A 43 4.45 17.45 1.30
N THR A 44 5.75 17.50 1.10
CA THR A 44 6.67 16.40 1.41
C THR A 44 7.67 16.86 2.47
N LEU A 45 8.40 15.92 3.07
CA LEU A 45 9.51 16.27 3.96
C LEU A 45 10.73 16.81 3.19
N GLY A 46 10.74 16.75 1.86
CA GLY A 46 11.83 17.25 1.02
C GLY A 46 13.22 16.75 1.49
N PRO A 47 14.22 17.64 1.58
CA PRO A 47 15.56 17.30 2.08
C PRO A 47 15.59 16.69 3.49
N ILE A 48 14.70 17.11 4.39
CA ILE A 48 14.64 16.51 5.74
C ILE A 48 14.20 15.05 5.65
N GLY A 49 13.26 14.74 4.75
CA GLY A 49 12.86 13.36 4.48
C GLY A 49 14.02 12.51 3.96
N ILE A 50 14.86 13.09 3.09
CA ILE A 50 16.07 12.44 2.59
C ILE A 50 17.02 12.12 3.74
N GLU A 51 17.30 13.08 4.62
CA GLU A 51 18.19 12.86 5.77
C GLU A 51 17.63 11.82 6.75
N ILE A 52 16.33 11.86 7.07
CA ILE A 52 15.70 10.86 7.95
C ILE A 52 15.80 9.47 7.32
N ALA A 53 15.48 9.34 6.03
CA ALA A 53 15.57 8.06 5.33
C ALA A 53 17.01 7.56 5.28
N THR A 54 17.97 8.43 4.97
CA THR A 54 19.40 8.10 4.94
C THR A 54 19.88 7.60 6.30
N GLY A 55 19.52 8.30 7.39
CA GLY A 55 19.91 7.90 8.74
C GLY A 55 19.23 6.63 9.25
N ARG A 56 18.07 6.24 8.70
CA ARG A 56 17.37 5.00 9.08
C ARG A 56 17.81 3.78 8.28
N HIS A 57 18.20 4.00 7.02
CA HIS A 57 18.43 2.92 6.06
C HIS A 57 19.87 2.86 5.55
N ASP A 58 20.76 3.71 6.07
CA ASP A 58 22.19 3.84 5.70
C ASP A 58 22.46 4.05 4.20
N VAL A 59 21.43 4.43 3.43
CA VAL A 59 21.50 4.67 1.98
C VAL A 59 20.63 5.88 1.64
N PRO A 60 21.16 6.87 0.89
CA PRO A 60 20.36 7.99 0.45
C PRO A 60 19.29 7.55 -0.54
N PRO A 61 18.01 7.93 -0.36
CA PRO A 61 16.96 7.60 -1.31
C PRO A 61 17.28 8.21 -2.69
N PRO A 62 17.07 7.49 -3.79
CA PRO A 62 17.42 7.99 -5.12
C PRO A 62 16.56 9.20 -5.50
N GLY A 63 17.15 10.40 -5.44
CA GLY A 63 16.61 11.65 -6.01
C GLY A 63 15.37 12.27 -5.35
N GLY A 64 14.80 11.63 -4.33
CA GLY A 64 13.53 12.06 -3.72
C GLY A 64 12.35 12.06 -4.71
N TYR A 65 11.19 12.58 -4.28
CA TYR A 65 9.98 12.66 -5.11
C TYR A 65 10.13 13.58 -6.35
N GLN A 66 11.16 14.42 -6.40
CA GLN A 66 11.40 15.35 -7.51
C GLN A 66 11.81 14.63 -8.81
N GLY A 67 12.38 13.43 -8.72
CA GLY A 67 12.76 12.62 -9.88
C GLY A 67 11.65 11.68 -10.37
N TYR A 68 10.52 11.61 -9.67
CA TYR A 68 9.44 10.66 -9.98
C TYR A 68 8.37 11.28 -10.86
N THR A 69 7.78 10.45 -11.72
CA THR A 69 6.59 10.83 -12.47
C THR A 69 5.45 11.09 -11.48
N LEU A 70 4.54 12.00 -11.82
CA LEU A 70 3.33 12.23 -11.03
C LEU A 70 2.62 10.92 -10.70
N ALA A 71 2.46 10.03 -11.69
CA ALA A 71 1.76 8.77 -11.51
C ALA A 71 2.39 7.92 -10.40
N ARG A 72 3.72 7.96 -10.27
CA ARG A 72 4.45 7.29 -9.19
C ARG A 72 4.21 7.98 -7.84
N VAL A 73 4.28 9.32 -7.80
CA VAL A 73 4.01 10.07 -6.58
C VAL A 73 2.59 9.81 -6.07
N LEU A 74 1.59 9.85 -6.95
CA LEU A 74 0.20 9.56 -6.61
C LEU A 74 0.01 8.11 -6.15
N HIS A 75 0.68 7.16 -6.79
CA HIS A 75 0.65 5.76 -6.37
C HIS A 75 1.14 5.61 -4.93
N ASP A 76 2.27 6.24 -4.57
CA ASP A 76 2.81 6.18 -3.20
C ASP A 76 1.88 6.90 -2.20
N VAL A 77 1.35 8.08 -2.54
CA VAL A 77 0.40 8.82 -1.67
C VAL A 77 -0.87 8.01 -1.41
N ILE A 78 -1.45 7.42 -2.44
CA ILE A 78 -2.66 6.60 -2.32
C ILE A 78 -2.36 5.34 -1.51
N THR A 79 -1.22 4.68 -1.75
CA THR A 79 -0.78 3.52 -0.97
C THR A 79 -0.68 3.88 0.52
N ASN A 80 -0.04 5.00 0.85
CA ASN A 80 0.07 5.46 2.24
C ASN A 80 -1.30 5.72 2.86
N GLU A 81 -2.23 6.35 2.13
CA GLU A 81 -3.59 6.58 2.62
C GLU A 81 -4.34 5.27 2.89
N ILE A 82 -4.21 4.26 2.01
CA ILE A 82 -4.78 2.93 2.23
C ILE A 82 -4.21 2.30 3.50
N VAL A 83 -2.87 2.33 3.66
CA VAL A 83 -2.18 1.77 4.83
C VAL A 83 -2.65 2.46 6.12
N LEU A 84 -2.70 3.79 6.13
CA LEU A 84 -3.12 4.57 7.30
C LEU A 84 -4.57 4.26 7.70
N ARG A 85 -5.47 4.09 6.74
CA ARG A 85 -6.87 3.72 7.01
C ARG A 85 -6.99 2.30 7.56
N LEU A 86 -6.24 1.35 7.00
CA LEU A 86 -6.19 -0.02 7.51
C LEU A 86 -5.61 -0.05 8.93
N ALA A 87 -4.49 0.62 9.16
CA ALA A 87 -3.85 0.72 10.46
C ALA A 87 -4.79 1.36 11.50
N ALA A 88 -5.49 2.44 11.15
CA ALA A 88 -6.48 3.06 12.03
C ALA A 88 -7.65 2.12 12.35
N ALA A 89 -8.17 1.39 11.36
CA ALA A 89 -9.27 0.45 11.58
C ALA A 89 -8.86 -0.77 12.41
N ILE A 90 -7.65 -1.29 12.22
CA ILE A 90 -7.07 -2.36 13.03
C ILE A 90 -6.80 -1.86 14.45
N GLY A 91 -6.21 -0.67 14.59
CA GLY A 91 -5.92 -0.01 15.86
C GLY A 91 -7.17 0.32 16.68
N ALA A 92 -8.27 0.72 16.03
CA ALA A 92 -9.56 0.93 16.70
C ALA A 92 -10.12 -0.35 17.35
N ARG A 93 -9.61 -1.52 16.98
CA ARG A 93 -9.94 -2.82 17.58
C ARG A 93 -8.95 -3.26 18.66
N GLY A 94 -8.04 -2.37 19.08
CA GLY A 94 -7.06 -2.63 20.14
C GLY A 94 -5.79 -3.36 19.67
N TRP A 95 -5.55 -3.45 18.36
CA TRP A 95 -4.35 -4.06 17.82
C TRP A 95 -3.25 -3.03 17.61
N GLN A 96 -2.00 -3.39 17.91
CA GLN A 96 -0.85 -2.57 17.53
C GLN A 96 -0.48 -2.88 16.08
N VAL A 97 -0.12 -1.86 15.29
CA VAL A 97 0.16 -2.01 13.85
C VAL A 97 1.55 -1.48 13.55
N GLU A 98 2.34 -2.30 12.86
CA GLU A 98 3.62 -1.94 12.26
C GLU A 98 3.46 -1.92 10.73
N TRP A 99 4.07 -0.93 10.08
CA TRP A 99 4.05 -0.76 8.63
C TRP A 99 5.46 -0.83 8.08
N LEU A 100 5.68 -1.77 7.17
CA LEU A 100 6.87 -1.88 6.34
C LEU A 100 6.52 -1.37 4.93
N GLY A 101 7.24 -0.35 4.46
CA GLY A 101 7.09 0.16 3.10
C GLY A 101 7.66 -0.78 2.06
N LYS A 102 7.58 -0.39 0.78
CA LYS A 102 8.04 -1.19 -0.36
C LYS A 102 9.43 -1.81 -0.14
N TYR A 103 10.42 -1.00 0.23
CA TYR A 103 11.82 -1.45 0.37
C TYR A 103 12.01 -2.42 1.54
N GLU A 104 11.35 -2.17 2.67
CA GLU A 104 11.42 -3.06 3.82
C GLU A 104 10.71 -4.38 3.53
N ALA A 105 9.57 -4.34 2.82
CA ALA A 105 8.77 -5.50 2.46
C ALA A 105 9.31 -6.27 1.23
N THR A 106 10.34 -5.78 0.55
CA THR A 106 10.90 -6.45 -0.63
C THR A 106 11.55 -7.79 -0.25
N LEU A 107 11.22 -8.83 -1.03
CA LEU A 107 11.86 -10.15 -0.96
C LEU A 107 12.91 -10.30 -2.05
N THR A 108 14.01 -10.92 -1.68
CA THR A 108 15.08 -11.29 -2.61
C THR A 108 15.34 -12.78 -2.50
N ASP A 109 15.72 -13.40 -3.61
CA ASP A 109 16.22 -14.77 -3.61
C ASP A 109 17.52 -14.81 -2.78
N GLN A 110 17.58 -15.72 -1.81
CA GLN A 110 18.76 -15.93 -0.98
C GLN A 110 19.98 -16.37 -1.80
N ALA A 111 19.76 -17.10 -2.90
CA ALA A 111 20.84 -17.64 -3.72
C ALA A 111 21.42 -16.60 -4.70
N GLN A 112 20.56 -15.85 -5.40
CA GLN A 112 20.99 -14.96 -6.49
C GLN A 112 20.90 -13.46 -6.15
N LYS A 113 20.40 -13.09 -4.96
CA LYS A 113 20.13 -11.70 -4.54
C LYS A 113 19.23 -10.93 -5.55
N GLN A 114 18.45 -11.65 -6.35
CA GLN A 114 17.50 -11.05 -7.28
C GLN A 114 16.19 -10.75 -6.56
N THR A 115 15.57 -9.63 -6.89
CA THR A 115 14.25 -9.27 -6.35
C THR A 115 13.19 -10.25 -6.84
N LEU A 116 12.59 -11.00 -5.91
CA LEU A 116 11.50 -11.94 -6.19
C LEU A 116 10.14 -11.23 -6.14
N LEU A 117 9.94 -10.41 -5.11
CA LEU A 117 8.66 -9.75 -4.84
C LEU A 117 8.86 -8.38 -4.23
N GLU A 118 8.12 -7.39 -4.73
CA GLU A 118 8.03 -6.05 -4.17
C GLU A 118 6.56 -5.73 -3.93
N PRO A 119 6.03 -5.97 -2.71
CA PRO A 119 4.72 -5.50 -2.32
C PRO A 119 4.74 -3.97 -2.21
N ASP A 120 3.59 -3.32 -2.33
CA ASP A 120 3.50 -1.88 -2.09
C ASP A 120 3.65 -1.55 -0.60
N ALA A 121 3.14 -2.43 0.27
CA ALA A 121 3.39 -2.40 1.70
C ALA A 121 3.15 -3.77 2.35
N LEU A 122 3.68 -3.94 3.56
CA LEU A 122 3.31 -4.99 4.50
C LEU A 122 2.82 -4.32 5.79
N LEU A 123 1.64 -4.72 6.27
CA LEU A 123 1.16 -4.36 7.60
C LEU A 123 1.29 -5.58 8.49
N ARG A 124 2.01 -5.47 9.61
CA ARG A 124 2.00 -6.45 10.69
C ARG A 124 1.15 -5.90 11.82
N PHE A 125 0.44 -6.77 12.53
CA PHE A 125 -0.34 -6.35 13.69
C PHE A 125 -0.32 -7.42 14.75
N HIS A 126 -0.32 -6.99 16.01
CA HIS A 126 -0.24 -7.90 17.15
C HIS A 126 -1.06 -7.40 18.34
N ARG A 127 -1.53 -8.36 19.14
CA ARG A 127 -2.26 -8.13 20.39
C ARG A 127 -2.21 -9.40 21.25
N ASP A 128 -1.84 -9.27 22.53
CA ASP A 128 -1.86 -10.38 23.51
C ASP A 128 -1.18 -11.68 23.04
N GLY A 129 -0.03 -11.53 22.36
CA GLY A 129 0.72 -12.66 21.80
C GLY A 129 0.12 -13.28 20.53
N GLN A 130 -1.00 -12.75 20.03
CA GLN A 130 -1.50 -13.04 18.69
C GLN A 130 -0.89 -12.08 17.69
N GLU A 131 -0.56 -12.60 16.51
CA GLU A 131 0.03 -11.84 15.42
C GLU A 131 -0.71 -12.12 14.11
N GLY A 132 -0.69 -11.15 13.22
CA GLY A 132 -1.20 -11.28 11.87
C GLY A 132 -0.52 -10.27 10.94
N ALA A 133 -0.69 -10.47 9.65
CA ALA A 133 -0.14 -9.57 8.66
C ALA A 133 -0.98 -9.50 7.38
N PHE A 134 -0.82 -8.41 6.64
CA PHE A 134 -1.39 -8.18 5.31
C PHE A 134 -0.33 -7.65 4.37
N LEU A 135 -0.25 -8.22 3.17
CA LEU A 135 0.46 -7.60 2.05
C LEU A 135 -0.51 -6.67 1.32
N LEU A 136 -0.03 -5.53 0.82
CA LEU A 136 -0.83 -4.57 0.08
C LEU A 136 -0.32 -4.42 -1.36
N GLU A 137 -1.27 -4.36 -2.28
CA GLU A 137 -1.07 -4.11 -3.70
C GLU A 137 -2.10 -3.08 -4.18
N TYR A 138 -1.63 -1.90 -4.60
CA TYR A 138 -2.47 -0.87 -5.20
C TYR A 138 -2.28 -0.81 -6.71
N HIS A 139 -3.41 -0.92 -7.43
CA HIS A 139 -3.48 -0.89 -8.88
C HIS A 139 -4.27 0.33 -9.36
N ASN A 140 -3.59 1.25 -10.05
CA ASN A 140 -4.20 2.41 -10.70
C ASN A 140 -4.50 2.18 -12.21
N GLU A 141 -4.33 0.95 -12.68
CA GLU A 141 -4.41 0.59 -14.09
C GLU A 141 -5.84 0.29 -14.56
N ASP A 142 -6.03 0.32 -15.87
CA ASP A 142 -7.28 0.05 -16.59
C ASP A 142 -7.26 -1.32 -17.33
N ARG A 143 -6.25 -2.17 -17.08
CA ARG A 143 -6.07 -3.45 -17.79
C ARG A 143 -5.93 -4.63 -16.83
N GLN A 144 -6.38 -5.80 -17.31
CA GLN A 144 -6.36 -7.06 -16.54
C GLN A 144 -4.99 -7.76 -16.52
N THR A 145 -4.14 -7.50 -17.53
CA THR A 145 -2.99 -8.34 -17.86
C THR A 145 -1.93 -8.43 -16.76
N ARG A 146 -1.81 -7.41 -15.90
CA ARG A 146 -0.85 -7.41 -14.80
C ARG A 146 -1.25 -8.30 -13.62
N ALA A 147 -2.54 -8.60 -13.46
CA ALA A 147 -3.01 -9.40 -12.33
C ALA A 147 -2.46 -10.83 -12.36
N ALA A 148 -2.42 -11.49 -13.52
CA ALA A 148 -1.90 -12.84 -13.65
C ALA A 148 -0.41 -12.91 -13.31
N GLY A 149 0.40 -11.98 -13.83
CA GLY A 149 1.83 -11.92 -13.51
C GLY A 149 2.10 -11.59 -12.04
N LYS A 150 1.25 -10.79 -11.38
CA LYS A 150 1.33 -10.58 -9.93
C LYS A 150 1.03 -11.86 -9.16
N VAL A 151 -0.07 -12.55 -9.47
CA VAL A 151 -0.41 -13.83 -8.82
C VAL A 151 0.73 -14.84 -8.95
N GLU A 152 1.31 -14.97 -10.15
CA GLU A 152 2.47 -15.85 -10.37
C GLU A 152 3.67 -15.45 -9.50
N LYS A 153 4.04 -14.17 -9.45
CA LYS A 153 5.14 -13.70 -8.59
C LYS A 153 4.92 -13.99 -7.11
N TYR A 154 3.70 -13.84 -6.61
CA TYR A 154 3.38 -14.16 -5.22
C TYR A 154 3.45 -15.67 -4.95
N GLU A 155 3.01 -16.52 -5.88
CA GLU A 155 3.18 -17.97 -5.75
C GLU A 155 4.67 -18.39 -5.81
N THR A 156 5.46 -17.77 -6.68
CA THR A 156 6.92 -17.96 -6.69
C THR A 156 7.53 -17.54 -5.36
N ALA A 157 7.19 -16.35 -4.87
CA ALA A 157 7.68 -15.84 -3.60
C ALA A 157 7.26 -16.72 -2.40
N PHE A 158 6.08 -17.33 -2.43
CA PHE A 158 5.66 -18.29 -1.41
C PHE A 158 6.60 -19.51 -1.34
N ASN A 159 6.98 -20.04 -2.52
CA ASN A 159 7.79 -21.25 -2.62
C ASN A 159 9.29 -21.00 -2.42
N GLU A 160 9.79 -19.88 -2.93
CA GLU A 160 11.23 -19.61 -3.08
C GLU A 160 11.71 -18.45 -2.19
N GLY A 161 10.80 -17.62 -1.69
CA GLY A 161 11.15 -16.43 -0.92
C GLY A 161 11.49 -16.74 0.54
N ASN A 162 12.40 -15.96 1.10
CA ASN A 162 12.74 -15.95 2.53
C ASN A 162 11.73 -15.14 3.36
N TRP A 163 10.45 -15.26 3.03
CA TRP A 163 9.42 -14.37 3.54
C TRP A 163 9.21 -14.51 5.04
N ARG A 164 9.36 -15.71 5.62
CA ARG A 164 9.21 -15.95 7.06
C ARG A 164 10.22 -15.14 7.86
N GLU A 165 11.48 -15.22 7.48
CA GLU A 165 12.58 -14.54 8.18
C GLU A 165 12.57 -13.05 7.86
N ARG A 166 12.30 -12.67 6.61
CA ARG A 166 12.33 -11.28 6.17
C ARG A 166 11.18 -10.45 6.74
N TRP A 167 10.00 -11.03 6.84
CA TRP A 167 8.81 -10.34 7.33
C TRP A 167 8.48 -10.70 8.78
N GLU A 168 9.20 -11.65 9.38
CA GLU A 168 8.99 -12.11 10.76
C GLU A 168 7.53 -12.55 10.98
N VAL A 169 7.06 -13.49 10.15
CA VAL A 169 5.69 -14.03 10.17
C VAL A 169 5.67 -15.55 10.01
N GLU A 170 4.72 -16.21 10.68
CA GLU A 170 4.57 -17.68 10.67
C GLU A 170 3.74 -18.22 9.50
N THR A 171 2.96 -17.38 8.85
CA THR A 171 2.12 -17.76 7.70
C THR A 171 2.24 -16.71 6.61
N PHE A 172 2.21 -17.14 5.35
CA PHE A 172 2.29 -16.20 4.24
C PHE A 172 1.10 -15.23 4.32
N PRO A 173 1.33 -13.91 4.42
CA PRO A 173 0.24 -12.97 4.65
C PRO A 173 -0.73 -12.94 3.46
N PRO A 174 -2.05 -12.85 3.71
CA PRO A 174 -3.00 -12.60 2.63
C PRO A 174 -2.72 -11.26 1.93
N VAL A 175 -2.95 -11.24 0.62
CA VAL A 175 -2.70 -10.10 -0.25
C VAL A 175 -3.97 -9.28 -0.42
N LEU A 176 -3.93 -8.03 0.03
CA LEU A 176 -4.98 -7.04 -0.14
C LEU A 176 -4.75 -6.29 -1.46
N VAL A 177 -5.61 -6.55 -2.42
CA VAL A 177 -5.59 -5.90 -3.73
C VAL A 177 -6.58 -4.76 -3.72
N VAL A 178 -6.07 -3.53 -3.71
CA VAL A 178 -6.87 -2.33 -3.87
C VAL A 178 -6.74 -1.86 -5.31
N PHE A 179 -7.87 -1.58 -5.95
CA PHE A 179 -7.86 -1.16 -7.36
C PHE A 179 -8.74 0.07 -7.60
N TRP A 180 -8.25 0.94 -8.49
CA TRP A 180 -9.03 2.06 -9.01
C TRP A 180 -10.20 1.56 -9.85
N GLN A 181 -9.91 0.72 -10.85
CA GLN A 181 -10.91 0.19 -11.77
C GLN A 181 -11.30 -1.25 -11.42
N PRO A 182 -12.60 -1.59 -11.37
CA PRO A 182 -13.07 -2.95 -11.10
C PRO A 182 -12.51 -4.01 -12.06
N ILE A 183 -12.11 -3.61 -13.26
CA ILE A 183 -11.51 -4.51 -14.26
C ILE A 183 -10.27 -5.23 -13.73
N VAL A 184 -9.48 -4.60 -12.84
CA VAL A 184 -8.31 -5.24 -12.21
C VAL A 184 -8.76 -6.37 -11.29
N GLY A 185 -9.83 -6.17 -10.50
CA GLY A 185 -10.42 -7.22 -9.68
C GLY A 185 -10.87 -8.43 -10.51
N THR A 186 -11.46 -8.19 -11.69
CA THR A 186 -11.77 -9.25 -12.66
C THR A 186 -10.51 -9.96 -13.15
N GLY A 187 -9.41 -9.23 -13.38
CA GLY A 187 -8.11 -9.82 -13.73
C GLY A 187 -7.59 -10.78 -12.66
N TYR A 188 -7.65 -10.39 -11.38
CA TYR A 188 -7.27 -11.26 -10.26
C TYR A 188 -8.21 -12.47 -10.14
N HIS A 189 -9.52 -12.27 -10.33
CA HIS A 189 -10.46 -13.40 -10.35
C HIS A 189 -10.11 -14.40 -11.45
N SER A 190 -9.92 -13.94 -12.70
CA SER A 190 -9.52 -14.81 -13.82
C SER A 190 -8.18 -15.52 -13.57
N ALA A 191 -7.24 -14.85 -12.90
CA ALA A 191 -5.94 -15.42 -12.57
C ALA A 191 -5.99 -16.50 -11.48
N THR A 192 -6.99 -16.47 -10.59
CA THR A 192 -7.09 -17.32 -9.39
C THR A 192 -8.22 -18.35 -9.45
N TYR A 193 -9.26 -18.11 -10.24
CA TYR A 193 -10.45 -18.95 -10.30
C TYR A 193 -10.14 -20.37 -10.76
N GLY A 194 -10.63 -21.35 -10.01
CA GLY A 194 -10.44 -22.78 -10.27
C GLY A 194 -9.01 -23.29 -10.06
N LYS A 195 -8.09 -22.45 -9.55
CA LYS A 195 -6.71 -22.84 -9.26
C LYS A 195 -6.52 -23.12 -7.77
N ARG A 196 -5.68 -24.12 -7.48
CA ARG A 196 -5.18 -24.36 -6.13
C ARG A 196 -3.92 -23.50 -5.93
N LEU A 197 -4.07 -22.41 -5.20
CA LEU A 197 -3.01 -21.44 -4.90
C LEU A 197 -2.64 -21.54 -3.42
N HIS A 198 -1.40 -21.15 -3.10
CA HIS A 198 -0.94 -21.05 -1.71
C HIS A 198 -1.29 -19.69 -1.11
N CYS A 199 -1.22 -18.65 -1.93
CA CYS A 199 -1.54 -17.28 -1.52
C CYS A 199 -3.06 -17.04 -1.58
N THR A 200 -3.55 -16.25 -0.62
CA THR A 200 -4.94 -15.79 -0.58
C THR A 200 -5.01 -14.32 -0.96
N TYR A 201 -5.99 -13.95 -1.78
CA TYR A 201 -6.12 -12.60 -2.33
C TYR A 201 -7.50 -12.03 -2.03
N TYR A 202 -7.53 -10.79 -1.56
CA TYR A 202 -8.74 -10.07 -1.19
C TYR A 202 -8.82 -8.74 -1.95
N GLY A 203 -9.90 -8.54 -2.69
CA GLY A 203 -10.13 -7.36 -3.52
C GLY A 203 -11.02 -6.31 -2.86
N LYS A 204 -10.69 -5.04 -3.07
CA LYS A 204 -11.56 -3.90 -2.74
C LYS A 204 -11.28 -2.73 -3.69
N THR A 205 -12.31 -1.96 -4.04
CA THR A 205 -12.10 -0.72 -4.82
C THR A 205 -11.47 0.35 -3.94
N LEU A 206 -10.66 1.23 -4.53
CA LEU A 206 -10.10 2.36 -3.80
C LEU A 206 -11.21 3.24 -3.21
N GLN A 207 -12.27 3.53 -3.98
CA GLN A 207 -13.40 4.32 -3.47
C GLN A 207 -14.00 3.72 -2.20
N ALA A 208 -14.17 2.40 -2.13
CA ALA A 208 -14.69 1.75 -0.92
C ALA A 208 -13.75 1.92 0.28
N VAL A 209 -12.42 1.86 0.07
CA VAL A 209 -11.43 2.15 1.11
C VAL A 209 -11.53 3.61 1.59
N LEU A 210 -11.64 4.55 0.65
CA LEU A 210 -11.76 5.99 0.95
C LEU A 210 -13.10 6.35 1.64
N ASP A 211 -14.16 5.62 1.34
CA ASP A 211 -15.46 5.70 2.02
C ASP A 211 -15.44 5.08 3.43
N GLY A 212 -14.32 4.49 3.86
CA GLY A 212 -14.19 3.80 5.15
C GLY A 212 -14.83 2.41 5.19
N LYS A 213 -15.24 1.84 4.05
CA LYS A 213 -15.84 0.50 3.95
C LYS A 213 -14.77 -0.59 3.99
N LEU A 214 -14.07 -0.69 5.12
CA LEU A 214 -12.95 -1.62 5.31
C LEU A 214 -13.37 -3.02 5.76
N ASN A 215 -14.62 -3.21 6.16
CA ASN A 215 -15.20 -4.54 6.36
C ASN A 215 -15.65 -5.15 5.02
N GLY A 216 -15.82 -6.48 4.97
CA GLY A 216 -16.31 -7.19 3.79
C GLY A 216 -15.37 -7.07 2.59
N TRP A 217 -14.17 -7.61 2.69
CA TRP A 217 -13.26 -7.74 1.56
C TRP A 217 -13.65 -8.94 0.70
N ILE A 218 -13.55 -8.82 -0.62
CA ILE A 218 -13.99 -9.88 -1.52
C ILE A 218 -12.84 -10.85 -1.73
N ASN A 219 -12.96 -12.11 -1.33
CA ASN A 219 -12.03 -13.14 -1.76
C ASN A 219 -12.10 -13.23 -3.29
N VAL A 220 -11.01 -12.91 -3.98
CA VAL A 220 -11.06 -12.75 -5.44
C VAL A 220 -11.27 -14.08 -6.17
N SER A 221 -10.97 -15.23 -5.55
CA SER A 221 -11.19 -16.55 -6.17
C SER A 221 -12.65 -17.00 -6.03
N THR A 222 -13.24 -16.85 -4.83
CA THR A 222 -14.60 -17.32 -4.52
C THR A 222 -15.69 -16.28 -4.74
N LYS A 223 -15.32 -14.99 -4.83
CA LYS A 223 -16.21 -13.82 -4.83
C LYS A 223 -17.02 -13.62 -3.54
N GLU A 224 -16.67 -14.32 -2.47
CA GLU A 224 -17.32 -14.16 -1.16
C GLU A 224 -16.77 -12.93 -0.43
N ALA A 225 -17.67 -12.15 0.18
CA ALA A 225 -17.28 -11.04 1.06
C ALA A 225 -16.98 -11.56 2.47
N LEU A 226 -15.77 -11.29 2.97
CA LEU A 226 -15.28 -11.79 4.24
C LEU A 226 -14.78 -10.65 5.16
N PRO A 227 -14.99 -10.76 6.49
CA PRO A 227 -14.42 -9.84 7.46
C PRO A 227 -12.97 -10.23 7.74
N ILE A 228 -12.03 -9.69 6.97
CA ILE A 228 -10.61 -10.06 7.11
C ILE A 228 -9.89 -9.33 8.24
N LEU A 229 -10.41 -8.17 8.66
CA LEU A 229 -9.79 -7.39 9.74
C LEU A 229 -9.86 -8.17 11.05
N PRO A 230 -8.81 -8.10 11.90
CA PRO A 230 -8.74 -8.88 13.12
C PRO A 230 -9.89 -8.53 14.08
N PRO A 231 -10.32 -9.46 14.96
CA PRO A 231 -11.52 -9.28 15.77
C PRO A 231 -11.37 -8.15 16.81
N GLU A 232 -12.50 -7.56 17.17
CA GLU A 232 -12.61 -6.63 18.31
C GLU A 232 -12.28 -7.34 19.62
N GLN A 233 -11.87 -6.57 20.64
CA GLN A 233 -11.73 -7.10 21.98
C GLN A 233 -13.13 -7.42 22.51
N GLN A 234 -13.37 -8.66 22.90
CA GLN A 234 -14.54 -8.98 23.70
C GLN A 234 -14.23 -8.53 25.13
N GLU A 235 -14.98 -7.55 25.63
CA GLU A 235 -14.94 -7.13 27.04
C GLU A 235 -15.38 -8.25 27.99
#